data_AF-W1S625-F1
#
_entry.id   AF-W1S625-F1
#
_cell.length_a   1.000
_cell.length_b   1.000
_cell.length_c   1.000
_cell.angle_alpha   90.00
_cell.angle_beta   90.00
_cell.angle_gamma   90.00
#
_symmetry.space_group_name_H-M   'P 1'
#
loop_
_entity.id
_entity.type
_entity.pdbx_description
1 polymer ?
#
loop_
_entity_poly.entity_id
_entity_poly.type
_entity_poly.pdbx_seq_one_letter_code
_entity_poly.pdbx_strand_id
1 'polypeptide(L)'
;MTSRELTGFLPLDDAQTARAGWPRRLSDTAWRTGFGAIGWPWLLASLSGGRKADKRALLDELGLAHDALPHLGSWKADVGFLRHIVREIARLRPAHVVELGAGASSLVAAQALLLHGGGQLHSFDQHGGFVEATRQWLAEHGLAVDIRHAPLIHDSKDWPGRWYAIDDLPDQIDLLIIDGPPWSVHPLVRGAADSLFARLSHNGVVLLDDAARPGERLGAR
;
A
#
# COMPACT_ATOMS: atom_id res chain seq x y z
N MET A 1 -0.35 6.54 -18.44
CA MET A 1 -1.37 7.62 -18.40
C MET A 1 -1.28 8.25 -17.03
N THR A 2 -0.92 9.53 -16.98
CA THR A 2 -0.78 10.30 -15.74
C THR A 2 -2.15 10.48 -15.08
N SER A 3 -2.29 10.11 -13.80
CA SER A 3 -3.58 10.02 -13.09
C SER A 3 -4.12 11.38 -12.62
N ARG A 4 -4.24 12.34 -13.56
CA ARG A 4 -5.02 13.57 -13.39
C ARG A 4 -6.50 13.38 -13.68
N GLU A 5 -6.89 12.22 -14.21
CA GLU A 5 -8.27 11.86 -14.48
C GLU A 5 -8.90 11.15 -13.27
N LEU A 6 -10.17 11.45 -13.02
CA LEU A 6 -11.02 10.77 -12.03
C LEU A 6 -10.94 9.26 -12.24
N THR A 7 -10.48 8.53 -11.21
CA THR A 7 -10.51 7.06 -11.20
C THR A 7 -11.94 6.60 -11.51
N GLY A 8 -12.09 5.77 -12.54
CA GLY A 8 -13.38 5.17 -12.86
C GLY A 8 -13.97 4.44 -11.64
N PHE A 9 -15.30 4.37 -11.57
CA PHE A 9 -16.05 3.79 -10.43
C PHE A 9 -15.75 2.30 -10.14
N LEU A 10 -14.98 1.62 -10.99
CA LEU A 10 -14.62 0.22 -10.84
C LEU A 10 -13.15 0.10 -10.41
N PRO A 11 -12.84 -0.71 -9.37
CA PRO A 11 -11.46 -1.07 -9.05
C PRO A 11 -10.80 -1.70 -10.29
N LEU A 12 -9.52 -1.37 -10.53
CA LEU A 12 -8.75 -1.95 -11.64
C LEU A 12 -8.77 -3.50 -11.63
N ASP A 13 -8.91 -4.09 -10.43
CA ASP A 13 -9.12 -5.53 -10.21
C ASP A 13 -10.32 -6.10 -10.96
N ASP A 14 -11.48 -5.43 -10.97
CA ASP A 14 -12.69 -5.99 -11.58
C ASP A 14 -12.58 -6.06 -13.11
N ALA A 15 -11.85 -5.11 -13.72
CA ALA A 15 -11.58 -5.10 -15.16
C ALA A 15 -10.51 -6.12 -15.59
N GLN A 16 -9.50 -6.39 -14.76
CA GLN A 16 -8.46 -7.37 -15.07
C GLN A 16 -8.86 -8.80 -14.71
N THR A 17 -9.63 -9.02 -13.63
CA THR A 17 -10.17 -10.34 -13.29
C THR A 17 -11.09 -10.87 -14.40
N ALA A 18 -11.87 -9.98 -15.02
CA ALA A 18 -12.70 -10.31 -16.18
C ALA A 18 -11.87 -10.68 -17.43
N ARG A 19 -10.67 -10.11 -17.59
CA ARG A 19 -9.74 -10.40 -18.69
C ARG A 19 -8.89 -11.66 -18.46
N ALA A 20 -8.59 -12.01 -17.21
CA ALA A 20 -7.73 -13.14 -16.86
C ALA A 20 -8.47 -14.51 -16.87
N GLY A 21 -9.80 -14.52 -17.01
CA GLY A 21 -10.57 -15.78 -17.14
C GLY A 21 -10.59 -16.66 -15.89
N TRP A 22 -10.28 -16.12 -14.72
CA TRP A 22 -10.12 -16.91 -13.49
C TRP A 22 -11.47 -17.26 -12.85
N PRO A 23 -11.70 -18.53 -12.47
CA PRO A 23 -12.94 -18.93 -11.82
C PRO A 23 -13.01 -18.33 -10.41
N ARG A 24 -14.01 -17.47 -10.19
CA ARG A 24 -14.34 -16.89 -8.89
C ARG A 24 -14.95 -17.97 -8.00
N ARG A 25 -14.39 -18.22 -6.80
CA ARG A 25 -15.04 -19.10 -5.83
C ARG A 25 -16.28 -18.40 -5.27
N LEU A 26 -17.41 -19.10 -5.22
CA LEU A 26 -18.68 -18.55 -4.72
C LEU A 26 -18.56 -18.11 -3.24
N SER A 27 -17.64 -18.72 -2.48
CA SER A 27 -17.27 -18.30 -1.13
C SER A 27 -16.77 -16.86 -1.09
N ASP A 28 -15.94 -16.46 -2.06
CA ASP A 28 -15.26 -15.16 -2.06
C ASP A 28 -16.27 -14.03 -2.35
N THR A 29 -17.28 -14.33 -3.18
CA THR A 29 -18.39 -13.41 -3.45
C THR A 29 -19.29 -13.24 -2.22
N ALA A 30 -19.62 -14.32 -1.50
CA ALA A 30 -20.43 -14.25 -0.28
C ALA A 30 -19.73 -13.51 0.86
N TRP A 31 -18.41 -13.67 0.99
CA TRP A 31 -17.62 -12.93 1.98
C TRP A 31 -17.50 -11.44 1.63
N ARG A 32 -17.32 -11.08 0.35
CA ARG A 32 -17.29 -9.67 -0.10
C ARG A 32 -18.61 -8.94 0.17
N THR A 33 -19.75 -9.59 -0.08
CA THR A 33 -21.07 -8.99 0.19
C THR A 33 -21.32 -8.88 1.70
N GLY A 34 -20.99 -9.90 2.48
CA GLY A 34 -21.13 -9.91 3.94
C GLY A 34 -20.27 -8.85 4.64
N PHE A 35 -18.96 -8.79 4.35
CA PHE A 35 -18.06 -7.79 4.95
C PHE A 35 -18.27 -6.39 4.37
N GLY A 36 -18.65 -6.26 3.10
CA GLY A 36 -19.00 -4.97 2.49
C GLY A 36 -20.22 -4.33 3.17
N ALA A 37 -21.22 -5.12 3.54
CA ALA A 37 -22.41 -4.66 4.27
C ALA A 37 -22.13 -4.25 5.73
N ILE A 38 -21.02 -4.71 6.33
CA ILE A 38 -20.62 -4.37 7.70
C ILE A 38 -19.60 -3.23 7.71
N GLY A 39 -18.70 -3.19 6.73
CA GLY A 39 -17.61 -2.22 6.62
C GLY A 39 -18.00 -0.88 5.99
N TRP A 40 -19.22 -0.72 5.49
CA TRP A 40 -19.64 0.48 4.75
C TRP A 40 -19.43 1.82 5.47
N PRO A 41 -19.55 1.97 6.82
CA PRO A 41 -19.28 3.25 7.48
C PRO A 41 -17.78 3.60 7.45
N TRP A 42 -16.91 2.59 7.52
CA TRP A 42 -15.46 2.76 7.34
C TRP A 42 -15.09 2.99 5.87
N LEU A 43 -15.83 2.39 4.95
CA LEU A 43 -15.71 2.66 3.53
C LEU A 43 -16.01 4.13 3.22
N LEU A 44 -17.09 4.68 3.80
CA LEU A 44 -17.41 6.11 3.71
C LEU A 44 -16.38 7.01 4.39
N ALA A 45 -15.83 6.61 5.55
CA ALA A 45 -14.76 7.35 6.21
C ALA A 45 -13.48 7.40 5.36
N SER A 46 -13.13 6.30 4.67
CA SER A 46 -11.98 6.24 3.74
C SER A 46 -12.14 7.11 2.48
N LEU A 47 -13.36 7.60 2.21
CA LEU A 47 -13.59 8.57 1.12
C LEU A 47 -13.12 9.97 1.51
N SER A 48 -13.09 10.32 2.80
CA SER A 48 -12.49 11.57 3.26
C SER A 48 -10.99 11.38 3.44
N GLY A 49 -10.20 11.65 2.40
CA GLY A 49 -8.73 11.59 2.41
C GLY A 49 -8.05 12.67 3.26
N GLY A 50 -8.57 12.95 4.46
CA GLY A 50 -8.05 13.92 5.42
C GLY A 50 -8.43 15.38 5.14
N ARG A 51 -8.06 16.28 6.07
CA ARG A 51 -8.24 17.72 5.86
C ARG A 51 -7.16 18.24 4.91
N LYS A 52 -7.53 19.14 3.99
CA LYS A 52 -6.58 19.80 3.07
C LYS A 52 -5.41 20.48 3.80
N ALA A 53 -5.66 21.02 4.99
CA ALA A 53 -4.62 21.64 5.82
C ALA A 53 -3.57 20.63 6.28
N ASP A 54 -3.98 19.41 6.66
CA ASP A 54 -3.06 18.35 7.11
C ASP A 54 -2.22 17.84 5.94
N LYS A 55 -2.81 17.70 4.75
CA LYS A 55 -2.07 17.37 3.52
C LYS A 55 -0.99 18.42 3.23
N ARG A 56 -1.32 19.71 3.32
CA ARG A 56 -0.37 20.79 3.08
C ARG A 56 0.76 20.77 4.11
N ALA A 57 0.43 20.63 5.39
CA ALA A 57 1.44 20.56 6.45
C ALA A 57 2.41 19.39 6.25
N LEU A 58 1.91 18.22 5.83
CA LEU A 58 2.75 17.06 5.50
C LEU A 58 3.68 17.36 4.31
N LEU A 59 3.16 18.00 3.25
CA LEU A 59 3.97 18.36 2.08
C LEU A 59 5.02 19.41 2.42
N ASP A 60 4.68 20.39 3.25
CA ASP A 60 5.61 21.39 3.76
C ASP A 60 6.74 20.74 4.59
N GLU A 61 6.40 19.79 5.47
CA GLU A 61 7.36 19.01 6.27
C GLU A 61 8.35 18.23 5.38
N LEU A 62 7.86 17.69 4.26
CA LEU A 62 8.66 16.91 3.31
C LEU A 62 9.40 17.77 2.27
N GLY A 63 9.17 19.07 2.24
CA GLY A 63 9.70 19.97 1.21
C GLY A 63 9.16 19.67 -0.20
N LEU A 64 7.97 19.06 -0.30
CA LEU A 64 7.32 18.71 -1.56
C LEU A 64 6.35 19.82 -2.00
N ALA A 65 6.17 19.97 -3.31
CA ALA A 65 5.16 20.87 -3.86
C ALA A 65 3.74 20.49 -3.38
N HIS A 66 2.85 21.47 -3.21
CA HIS A 66 1.49 21.21 -2.71
C HIS A 66 0.61 20.37 -3.65
N ASP A 67 1.02 20.23 -4.91
CA ASP A 67 0.42 19.39 -5.93
C ASP A 67 1.19 18.08 -6.17
N ALA A 68 2.28 17.82 -5.43
CA ALA A 68 3.10 16.62 -5.58
C ALA A 68 2.27 15.35 -5.37
N LEU A 69 1.44 15.31 -4.33
CA LEU A 69 0.55 14.19 -4.06
C LEU A 69 -0.74 14.29 -4.90
N PRO A 70 -1.22 13.17 -5.49
CA PRO A 70 -2.50 13.14 -6.18
C PRO A 70 -3.67 13.47 -5.22
N HIS A 71 -4.89 13.59 -5.76
CA HIS A 71 -6.08 13.65 -4.91
C HIS A 71 -6.13 12.38 -4.03
N LEU A 72 -6.02 12.59 -2.72
CA LEU A 72 -6.11 11.55 -1.68
C LEU A 72 -7.59 11.29 -1.35
N GLY A 73 -7.91 10.09 -0.89
CA GLY A 73 -9.28 9.59 -0.71
C GLY A 73 -9.79 8.79 -1.92
N SER A 74 -10.84 7.98 -1.68
CA SER A 74 -11.34 6.96 -2.63
C SER A 74 -10.25 5.94 -2.98
N TRP A 75 -10.04 4.97 -2.09
CA TRP A 75 -9.12 3.82 -2.27
C TRP A 75 -7.62 4.14 -2.19
N LYS A 76 -7.23 5.33 -1.70
CA LYS A 76 -5.83 5.76 -1.52
C LYS A 76 -5.55 6.03 -0.04
N ALA A 77 -4.32 5.77 0.41
CA ALA A 77 -3.82 6.06 1.76
C ALA A 77 -4.28 7.42 2.29
N ASP A 78 -4.80 7.43 3.53
CA ASP A 78 -5.19 8.66 4.22
C ASP A 78 -3.96 9.48 4.65
N VAL A 79 -4.13 10.80 4.76
CA VAL A 79 -3.08 11.72 5.25
C VAL A 79 -2.57 11.30 6.62
N GLY A 80 -3.43 10.74 7.48
CA GLY A 80 -3.02 10.20 8.78
C GLY A 80 -1.99 9.08 8.66
N PHE A 81 -2.21 8.13 7.74
CA PHE A 81 -1.29 7.03 7.48
C PHE A 81 0.05 7.54 6.92
N LEU A 82 0.00 8.44 5.94
CA LEU A 82 1.20 9.06 5.36
C LEU A 82 2.03 9.80 6.43
N ARG A 83 1.39 10.54 7.35
CA ARG A 83 2.09 11.17 8.47
C ARG A 83 2.70 10.15 9.43
N HIS A 84 2.07 9.00 9.61
CA HIS A 84 2.60 7.94 10.46
C HIS A 84 3.87 7.34 9.84
N ILE A 85 3.88 7.09 8.53
CA ILE A 85 5.08 6.67 7.79
C ILE A 85 6.25 7.64 8.03
N VAL A 86 6.03 8.95 7.83
CA VAL A 86 7.08 9.97 8.05
C VAL A 86 7.61 9.92 9.49
N ARG A 87 6.72 9.84 10.48
CA ARG A 87 7.10 9.76 11.90
C ARG A 87 7.94 8.53 12.21
N GLU A 88 7.55 7.36 11.72
CA GLU A 88 8.30 6.13 11.97
C GLU A 88 9.65 6.14 11.26
N ILE A 89 9.74 6.66 10.04
CA ILE A 89 11.02 6.83 9.33
C ILE A 89 11.93 7.80 10.09
N ALA A 90 11.40 8.94 10.55
CA ALA A 90 12.17 9.92 11.32
C ALA A 90 12.69 9.35 12.65
N ARG A 91 11.88 8.49 13.30
CA ARG A 91 12.20 7.85 14.58
C ARG A 91 13.19 6.69 14.44
N LEU A 92 12.92 5.79 13.50
CA LEU A 92 13.67 4.54 13.32
C LEU A 92 14.94 4.73 12.49
N ARG A 93 14.93 5.68 11.54
CA ARG A 93 15.95 5.84 10.49
C ARG A 93 16.30 4.49 9.84
N PRO A 94 15.29 3.80 9.27
CA PRO A 94 15.44 2.43 8.82
C PRO A 94 16.44 2.33 7.67
N ALA A 95 17.25 1.27 7.66
CA ALA A 95 18.13 0.98 6.53
C ALA A 95 17.33 0.36 5.38
N HIS A 96 16.37 -0.51 5.70
CA HIS A 96 15.53 -1.20 4.72
C HIS A 96 14.05 -1.05 5.04
N VAL A 97 13.31 -0.44 4.11
CA VAL A 97 11.85 -0.32 4.12
C VAL A 97 11.27 -1.18 3.03
N VAL A 98 10.30 -2.04 3.35
CA VAL A 98 9.54 -2.81 2.37
C VAL A 98 8.11 -2.27 2.33
N GLU A 99 7.60 -1.98 1.13
CA GLU A 99 6.25 -1.50 0.90
C GLU A 99 5.49 -2.47 0.00
N LEU A 100 4.26 -2.79 0.39
CA LEU A 100 3.30 -3.56 -0.39
C LEU A 100 2.15 -2.64 -0.79
N GLY A 101 1.94 -2.45 -2.10
CA GLY A 101 0.99 -1.49 -2.67
C GLY A 101 1.66 -0.14 -2.91
N ALA A 102 2.21 0.06 -4.12
CA ALA A 102 2.91 1.29 -4.46
C ALA A 102 1.93 2.47 -4.64
N GLY A 103 2.44 3.70 -4.57
CA GLY A 103 1.66 4.90 -4.85
C GLY A 103 2.08 6.11 -4.02
N ALA A 104 1.11 6.77 -3.40
CA ALA A 104 1.34 7.98 -2.60
C ALA A 104 2.27 7.74 -1.40
N SER A 105 2.11 6.59 -0.76
CA SER A 105 2.97 6.06 0.31
C SER A 105 4.42 5.93 -0.16
N SER A 106 4.67 5.50 -1.40
CA SER A 106 6.03 5.40 -1.96
C SER A 106 6.75 6.75 -2.03
N LEU A 107 6.07 7.81 -2.51
CA LEU A 107 6.65 9.16 -2.58
C LEU A 107 6.97 9.68 -1.17
N VAL A 108 6.03 9.54 -0.25
CA VAL A 108 6.19 10.00 1.13
C VAL A 108 7.32 9.27 1.84
N ALA A 109 7.37 7.94 1.71
CA ALA A 109 8.41 7.12 2.32
C ALA A 109 9.79 7.45 1.75
N ALA A 110 9.93 7.52 0.42
CA ALA A 110 11.19 7.83 -0.23
C ALA A 110 11.72 9.22 0.15
N GLN A 111 10.84 10.23 0.16
CA GLN A 111 11.20 11.59 0.57
C GLN A 111 11.58 11.65 2.06
N ALA A 112 10.85 10.97 2.93
CA ALA A 112 11.16 10.90 4.35
C ALA A 112 12.51 10.20 4.62
N LEU A 113 12.82 9.12 3.90
CA LEU A 113 14.12 8.44 3.98
C LEU A 113 15.24 9.40 3.60
N LEU A 114 15.09 10.11 2.47
CA LEU A 114 16.07 11.10 2.02
C LEU A 114 16.35 12.18 3.09
N LEU A 115 15.30 12.64 3.78
CA LEU A 115 15.41 13.66 4.84
C LEU A 115 15.99 13.14 6.16
N HIS A 116 15.79 11.86 6.49
CA HIS A 116 16.05 11.33 7.83
C HIS A 116 17.20 10.32 7.94
N GLY A 117 18.09 10.27 6.94
CA GLY A 117 19.33 9.50 7.02
C GLY A 117 19.58 8.55 5.86
N GLY A 118 18.73 8.60 4.83
CA GLY A 118 18.75 7.68 3.71
C GLY A 118 18.02 6.39 4.04
N GLY A 119 18.53 5.29 3.49
CA GLY A 119 17.89 3.98 3.50
C GLY A 119 17.32 3.63 2.13
N GLN A 120 16.91 2.37 1.99
CA GLN A 120 16.39 1.81 0.76
C GLN A 120 14.91 1.49 0.91
N LEU A 121 14.10 2.00 -0.02
CA LEU A 121 12.70 1.63 -0.15
C LEU A 121 12.56 0.58 -1.26
N HIS A 122 12.08 -0.60 -0.89
CA HIS A 122 11.70 -1.69 -1.78
C HIS A 122 10.17 -1.73 -1.88
N SER A 123 9.60 -1.32 -2.99
CA SER A 123 8.15 -1.19 -3.18
C SER A 123 7.62 -2.17 -4.21
N PHE A 124 6.54 -2.86 -3.87
CA PHE A 124 5.95 -3.92 -4.69
C PHE A 124 4.49 -3.63 -5.00
N ASP A 125 4.10 -3.75 -6.27
CA ASP A 125 2.71 -3.59 -6.69
C ASP A 125 2.29 -4.63 -7.75
N GLN A 126 1.00 -4.97 -7.73
CA GLN A 126 0.41 -6.01 -8.57
C GLN A 126 0.23 -5.62 -10.04
N HIS A 127 0.30 -4.33 -10.37
CA HIS A 127 0.03 -3.85 -11.72
C HIS A 127 1.28 -3.26 -12.35
N GLY A 128 1.92 -4.00 -13.28
CA GLY A 128 3.16 -3.55 -13.93
C GLY A 128 3.06 -2.18 -14.63
N GLY A 129 1.92 -1.87 -15.26
CA GLY A 129 1.70 -0.55 -15.87
C GLY A 129 1.60 0.60 -14.85
N PHE A 130 1.12 0.30 -13.63
CA PHE A 130 1.08 1.25 -12.53
C PHE A 130 2.47 1.42 -11.89
N VAL A 131 3.22 0.33 -11.70
CA VAL A 131 4.63 0.35 -11.27
C VAL A 131 5.46 1.28 -12.14
N GLU A 132 5.36 1.16 -13.46
CA GLU A 132 6.12 2.03 -14.37
C GLU A 132 5.74 3.50 -14.23
N ALA A 133 4.43 3.78 -14.16
CA ALA A 133 3.94 5.14 -13.98
C ALA A 133 4.41 5.75 -12.64
N THR A 134 4.36 4.98 -11.57
CA THR A 134 4.85 5.39 -10.24
C THR A 134 6.35 5.60 -10.24
N ARG A 135 7.13 4.72 -10.90
CA ARG A 135 8.58 4.90 -11.05
C ARG A 135 8.92 6.20 -11.75
N GLN A 136 8.26 6.49 -12.87
CA GLN A 136 8.48 7.74 -13.60
C GLN A 136 8.13 8.96 -12.74
N TRP A 137 6.98 8.92 -12.06
CA TRP A 137 6.54 9.99 -11.17
C TRP A 137 7.51 10.23 -9.98
N LEU A 138 8.08 9.17 -9.39
CA LEU A 138 9.12 9.29 -8.36
C LEU A 138 10.40 9.92 -8.92
N ALA A 139 10.81 9.52 -10.13
CA ALA A 139 11.99 10.09 -10.79
C ALA A 139 11.83 11.59 -11.11
N GLU A 140 10.62 12.05 -11.43
CA GLU A 140 10.31 13.48 -11.61
C GLU A 140 10.55 14.30 -10.32
N HIS A 141 10.49 13.65 -9.15
CA HIS A 141 10.80 14.26 -7.85
C HIS A 141 12.27 14.05 -7.43
N GLY A 142 13.12 13.52 -8.33
CA GLY A 142 14.52 13.23 -8.04
C GLY A 142 14.73 12.04 -7.11
N LEU A 143 13.71 11.18 -6.95
CA LEU A 143 13.76 10.04 -6.05
C LEU A 143 14.03 8.75 -6.83
N ALA A 144 15.09 8.04 -6.44
CA ALA A 144 15.41 6.71 -6.93
C ALA A 144 14.89 5.68 -5.91
N VAL A 145 13.91 4.87 -6.33
CA VAL A 145 13.28 3.85 -5.51
C VAL A 145 13.35 2.50 -6.22
N ASP A 146 13.60 1.44 -5.46
CA ASP A 146 13.53 0.07 -5.95
C ASP A 146 12.06 -0.38 -5.98
N ILE A 147 11.37 -0.04 -7.08
CA ILE A 147 9.96 -0.37 -7.30
C ILE A 147 9.82 -1.49 -8.33
N ARG A 148 9.13 -2.57 -7.94
CA ARG A 148 9.03 -3.81 -8.72
C ARG A 148 7.58 -4.25 -8.90
N HIS A 149 7.35 -4.91 -10.02
CA HIS A 149 6.07 -5.55 -10.31
C HIS A 149 6.03 -6.93 -9.68
N ALA A 150 5.12 -7.11 -8.73
CA ALA A 150 4.86 -8.36 -8.04
C ALA A 150 3.42 -8.80 -8.32
N PRO A 151 3.15 -9.61 -9.36
CA PRO A 151 1.78 -10.04 -9.64
C PRO A 151 1.22 -10.90 -8.50
N LEU A 152 -0.09 -10.82 -8.26
CA LEU A 152 -0.74 -11.68 -7.28
C LEU A 152 -0.90 -13.11 -7.82
N ILE A 153 -0.28 -14.08 -7.15
CA ILE A 153 -0.31 -15.50 -7.49
C ILE A 153 -1.09 -16.31 -6.43
N HIS A 154 -1.64 -17.46 -6.84
CA HIS A 154 -2.36 -18.37 -5.95
C HIS A 154 -1.45 -19.33 -5.17
N ASP A 155 -0.15 -19.36 -5.46
CA ASP A 155 0.80 -20.35 -4.95
C ASP A 155 1.57 -19.86 -3.72
N SER A 156 0.90 -19.18 -2.77
CA SER A 156 1.51 -19.02 -1.45
C SER A 156 1.33 -20.31 -0.65
N LYS A 157 2.43 -20.95 -0.23
CA LYS A 157 2.38 -22.16 0.60
C LYS A 157 1.68 -21.94 1.93
N ASP A 158 1.71 -20.71 2.44
CA ASP A 158 1.29 -20.37 3.79
C ASP A 158 -0.09 -19.67 3.82
N TRP A 159 -0.70 -19.40 2.66
CA TRP A 159 -1.93 -18.62 2.58
C TRP A 159 -2.92 -19.11 1.50
N PRO A 160 -4.20 -19.37 1.84
CA PRO A 160 -5.20 -19.86 0.88
C PRO A 160 -5.70 -18.80 -0.12
N GLY A 161 -5.30 -17.53 0.04
CA GLY A 161 -5.64 -16.43 -0.85
C GLY A 161 -4.51 -16.05 -1.80
N ARG A 162 -4.79 -15.14 -2.75
CA ARG A 162 -3.76 -14.61 -3.65
C ARG A 162 -2.78 -13.73 -2.89
N TRP A 163 -1.48 -13.86 -3.15
CA TRP A 163 -0.43 -13.04 -2.55
C TRP A 163 0.59 -12.57 -3.59
N TYR A 164 1.33 -11.52 -3.26
CA TYR A 164 2.39 -10.97 -4.10
C TYR A 164 3.46 -12.04 -4.39
N ALA A 165 3.78 -12.23 -5.68
CA ALA A 165 4.98 -12.94 -6.11
C ALA A 165 6.19 -12.02 -5.90
N ILE A 166 6.75 -12.04 -4.69
CA ILE A 166 7.88 -11.20 -4.30
C ILE A 166 9.17 -12.01 -4.35
N ASP A 167 10.16 -11.47 -5.05
CA ASP A 167 11.54 -11.94 -5.10
C ASP A 167 12.50 -10.86 -4.59
N ASP A 168 13.75 -11.28 -4.32
CA ASP A 168 14.87 -10.38 -4.03
C ASP A 168 14.57 -9.36 -2.92
N LEU A 169 13.94 -9.84 -1.84
CA LEU A 169 13.74 -9.09 -0.59
C LEU A 169 15.06 -8.90 0.16
N PRO A 170 15.22 -7.79 0.91
CA PRO A 170 16.35 -7.66 1.81
C PRO A 170 16.32 -8.76 2.88
N ASP A 171 17.50 -9.10 3.39
CA ASP A 171 17.64 -10.08 4.48
C ASP A 171 17.04 -9.57 5.79
N GLN A 172 16.96 -8.25 5.95
CA GLN A 172 16.40 -7.57 7.12
C GLN A 172 15.46 -6.44 6.70
N ILE A 173 14.33 -6.32 7.40
CA ILE A 173 13.31 -5.28 7.20
C ILE A 173 13.17 -4.51 8.51
N ASP A 174 13.41 -3.20 8.48
CA ASP A 174 13.26 -2.32 9.65
C ASP A 174 11.87 -1.69 9.71
N LEU A 175 11.26 -1.48 8.55
CA LEU A 175 9.91 -0.94 8.42
C LEU A 175 9.17 -1.66 7.28
N LEU A 176 8.04 -2.28 7.59
CA LEU A 176 7.14 -2.90 6.63
C LEU A 176 5.86 -2.05 6.51
N ILE A 177 5.59 -1.52 5.32
CA ILE A 177 4.41 -0.73 5.00
C ILE A 177 3.45 -1.61 4.18
N ILE A 178 2.22 -1.79 4.67
CA ILE A 178 1.21 -2.63 4.04
C ILE A 178 0.02 -1.74 3.65
N ASP A 179 0.02 -1.28 2.40
CA ASP A 179 -1.03 -0.46 1.78
C ASP A 179 -1.83 -1.28 0.72
N GLY A 180 -1.29 -2.42 0.30
CA GLY A 180 -1.91 -3.38 -0.59
C GLY A 180 -1.72 -4.83 -0.13
N PRO A 181 -2.31 -5.80 -0.83
CA PRO A 181 -3.22 -5.61 -1.97
C PRO A 181 -4.62 -5.17 -1.49
N PRO A 182 -5.46 -4.62 -2.38
CA PRO A 182 -6.75 -4.07 -1.97
C PRO A 182 -7.69 -5.17 -1.46
N TRP A 183 -8.55 -4.81 -0.50
CA TRP A 183 -9.51 -5.74 0.12
C TRP A 183 -10.47 -6.42 -0.88
N SER A 184 -10.65 -5.82 -2.06
CA SER A 184 -11.41 -6.38 -3.20
C SER A 184 -10.87 -7.72 -3.67
N VAL A 185 -9.57 -7.98 -3.45
CA VAL A 185 -8.91 -9.25 -3.76
C VAL A 185 -9.39 -10.35 -2.83
N HIS A 186 -9.30 -10.13 -1.51
CA HIS A 186 -9.83 -11.01 -0.46
C HIS A 186 -9.86 -10.27 0.90
N PRO A 187 -10.86 -10.45 1.79
CA PRO A 187 -10.97 -9.71 3.06
C PRO A 187 -9.80 -9.87 4.04
N LEU A 188 -9.05 -10.97 3.91
CA LEU A 188 -7.89 -11.30 4.76
C LEU A 188 -6.56 -11.19 4.01
N VAL A 189 -6.57 -10.65 2.78
CA VAL A 189 -5.42 -10.76 1.86
C VAL A 189 -4.12 -10.20 2.45
N ARG A 190 -4.20 -9.14 3.25
CA ARG A 190 -3.03 -8.52 3.90
C ARG A 190 -2.44 -9.35 5.04
N GLY A 191 -3.16 -10.34 5.56
CA GLY A 191 -2.65 -11.27 6.57
C GLY A 191 -1.48 -12.12 6.07
N ALA A 192 -1.32 -12.29 4.76
CA ALA A 192 -0.16 -12.98 4.18
C ALA A 192 1.16 -12.19 4.32
N ALA A 193 1.11 -10.94 4.80
CA ALA A 193 2.31 -10.19 5.19
C ALA A 193 3.09 -10.86 6.34
N ASP A 194 2.46 -11.77 7.09
CA ASP A 194 3.14 -12.61 8.10
C ASP A 194 4.34 -13.38 7.53
N SER A 195 4.29 -13.75 6.23
CA SER A 195 5.44 -14.36 5.53
C SER A 195 6.71 -13.51 5.54
N LEU A 196 6.60 -12.20 5.77
CA LEU A 196 7.71 -11.26 5.85
C LEU A 196 8.21 -11.03 7.28
N PHE A 197 7.47 -11.47 8.31
CA PHE A 197 7.79 -11.15 9.70
C PHE A 197 9.07 -11.82 10.19
N ALA A 198 9.42 -12.98 9.63
CA ALA A 198 10.69 -13.64 9.90
C ALA A 198 11.93 -12.81 9.49
N ARG A 199 11.75 -11.79 8.64
CA ARG A 199 12.80 -10.86 8.19
C ARG A 199 12.80 -9.54 8.97
N LEU A 200 11.85 -9.33 9.87
CA LEU A 200 11.82 -8.09 10.66
C LEU A 200 13.04 -8.01 11.58
N SER A 201 13.66 -6.83 11.65
CA SER A 201 14.72 -6.57 12.62
C SER A 201 14.15 -6.60 14.05
N HIS A 202 15.04 -6.69 15.05
CA HIS A 202 14.63 -6.76 16.46
C HIS A 202 13.72 -5.60 16.89
N ASN A 203 13.89 -4.43 16.26
CA ASN A 203 13.06 -3.24 16.47
C ASN A 203 12.19 -2.90 15.25
N GLY A 204 11.97 -3.88 14.37
CA GLY A 204 11.21 -3.73 13.14
C GLY A 204 9.78 -3.31 13.43
N VAL A 205 9.26 -2.40 12.61
CA VAL A 205 7.89 -1.90 12.74
C VAL A 205 7.07 -2.32 11.53
N VAL A 206 5.83 -2.74 11.78
CA VAL A 206 4.85 -3.01 10.73
C VAL A 206 3.78 -1.94 10.78
N LEU A 207 3.57 -1.25 9.66
CA LEU A 207 2.50 -0.27 9.46
C LEU A 207 1.48 -0.86 8.49
N LEU A 208 0.23 -0.90 8.94
CA LEU A 208 -0.87 -1.48 8.19
C LEU A 208 -1.92 -0.41 7.94
N ASP A 209 -2.15 -0.05 6.68
CA ASP A 209 -3.22 0.88 6.32
C ASP A 209 -4.59 0.22 6.54
N ASP A 210 -5.62 0.98 6.86
CA ASP A 210 -6.99 0.46 7.11
C ASP A 210 -7.14 -0.60 8.24
N ALA A 211 -6.18 -0.74 9.16
CA ALA A 211 -6.17 -1.75 10.23
C ALA A 211 -7.42 -1.77 11.15
N ALA A 212 -8.23 -0.71 11.15
CA ALA A 212 -9.46 -0.65 11.90
C ALA A 212 -10.66 -1.38 11.22
N ARG A 213 -10.47 -1.90 10.00
CA ARG A 213 -11.51 -2.66 9.28
C ARG A 213 -11.69 -4.07 9.88
N PRO A 214 -12.93 -4.61 9.96
CA PRO A 214 -13.22 -5.85 10.68
C PRO A 214 -12.44 -7.09 10.21
N GLY A 215 -12.08 -7.17 8.92
CA GLY A 215 -11.30 -8.28 8.37
C GLY A 215 -9.86 -8.30 8.90
N GLU A 216 -9.26 -7.14 9.15
CA GLU A 216 -7.85 -7.01 9.56
C GLU A 216 -7.67 -7.36 11.05
N ARG A 217 -8.70 -7.15 11.87
CA ARG A 217 -8.68 -7.54 13.29
C ARG A 217 -8.70 -9.06 13.53
N LEU A 218 -9.05 -9.87 12.53
CA LEU A 218 -9.07 -11.33 12.67
C LEU A 218 -7.69 -11.97 12.53
N GLY A 219 -6.73 -11.29 11.88
CA GLY A 219 -5.35 -11.77 11.70
C GLY A 219 -4.33 -11.28 12.73
N ALA A 220 -4.70 -10.33 13.60
CA ALA A 220 -3.80 -9.67 14.54
C ALA A 220 -3.69 -10.38 15.91
N ARG A 221 -3.52 -11.70 15.94
CA ARG A 221 -3.31 -12.46 17.20
C ARG A 221 -1.90 -12.99 17.31
#